data_AF-A0A1G3JAH0-F1
#
_entry.id   AF-A0A1G3JAH0-F1
#
_cell.length_a   1.000
_cell.length_b   1.000
_cell.length_c   1.000
_cell.angle_alpha   90.00
_cell.angle_beta   90.00
_cell.angle_gamma   90.00
#
_symmetry.space_group_name_H-M   'P 1'
#
loop_
_entity.id
_entity.type
_entity.pdbx_description
1 polymer ?
#
loop_
_entity_poly.entity_id
_entity_poly.type
_entity_poly.pdbx_seq_one_letter_code
_entity_poly.pdbx_strand_id
1 'polypeptide(L)'
;MTAWLAGEDLPAVFSVDRDCELRASGEEKATVRYVRHSLEAEEIAKHISGGKEVTKLALTWYDRISFVLHENGQIKRLQALDLLKEQADSDAQDDAFDADFALMSGELKKLLPAIVDALGGETLPAV
;
A
#
# COMPACT_ATOMS: atom_id res chain seq x y z
N MET A 1 -0.03 -0.64 -10.31
CA MET A 1 -1.19 -0.36 -9.42
C MET A 1 -2.52 -0.64 -10.09
N THR A 2 -2.90 0.05 -11.18
CA THR A 2 -4.17 -0.20 -11.90
C THR A 2 -4.33 -1.68 -12.30
N ALA A 3 -3.26 -2.29 -12.80
CA ALA A 3 -3.16 -3.71 -13.11
C ALA A 3 -3.65 -4.64 -11.97
N TRP A 4 -3.21 -4.40 -10.73
CA TRP A 4 -3.60 -5.22 -9.57
C TRP A 4 -5.11 -5.18 -9.30
N LEU A 5 -5.76 -4.05 -9.55
CA LEU A 5 -7.23 -3.95 -9.43
C LEU A 5 -7.98 -4.41 -10.68
N ALA A 6 -7.28 -4.56 -11.81
CA ALA A 6 -7.82 -5.11 -13.05
C ALA A 6 -7.75 -6.64 -13.10
N GLY A 7 -7.18 -7.28 -12.07
CA GLY A 7 -7.07 -8.73 -11.94
C GLY A 7 -5.70 -9.33 -12.24
N GLU A 8 -4.66 -8.50 -12.42
CA GLU A 8 -3.28 -9.01 -12.39
C GLU A 8 -2.86 -9.38 -10.97
N ASP A 9 -1.96 -10.36 -10.86
CA ASP A 9 -1.52 -10.90 -9.57
C ASP A 9 -0.82 -9.83 -8.74
N LEU A 10 -1.45 -9.44 -7.63
CA LEU A 10 -0.79 -8.75 -6.54
C LEU A 10 0.08 -9.76 -5.80
N PRO A 11 1.36 -9.46 -5.49
CA PRO A 11 2.20 -10.37 -4.74
C PRO A 11 1.50 -10.77 -3.42
N ALA A 12 1.51 -12.06 -3.09
CA ALA A 12 0.75 -12.63 -1.97
C ALA A 12 1.09 -12.04 -0.58
N VAL A 13 2.18 -11.28 -0.49
CA VAL A 13 2.58 -10.55 0.71
C VAL A 13 1.76 -9.28 0.94
N PHE A 14 1.03 -8.81 -0.08
CA PHE A 14 0.16 -7.65 -0.03
C PHE A 14 -1.31 -8.04 -0.17
N SER A 15 -2.16 -7.32 0.55
CA SER A 15 -3.61 -7.33 0.39
C SER A 15 -4.11 -5.90 0.12
N VAL A 16 -5.19 -5.80 -0.66
CA VAL A 16 -5.83 -4.50 -0.95
C VAL A 16 -6.81 -4.13 0.15
N ASP A 17 -6.69 -2.92 0.67
CA ASP A 17 -7.57 -2.36 1.68
C ASP A 17 -8.74 -1.56 1.06
N ARG A 18 -9.53 -0.92 1.93
CA ARG A 18 -10.81 -0.26 1.62
C ARG A 18 -10.71 1.19 1.13
N ASP A 19 -9.50 1.65 0.84
CA ASP A 19 -9.21 3.02 0.43
C ASP A 19 -8.50 3.01 -0.93
N CYS A 20 -9.08 3.68 -1.93
CA CYS A 20 -8.55 3.77 -3.29
C CYS A 20 -8.91 5.10 -3.94
N GLU A 21 -8.03 5.65 -4.77
CA GLU A 21 -8.31 6.82 -5.61
C GLU A 21 -8.04 6.49 -7.08
N LEU A 22 -9.07 6.64 -7.92
CA LEU A 22 -8.97 6.51 -9.37
C LEU A 22 -9.13 7.87 -10.04
N ARG A 23 -8.28 8.19 -11.00
CA ARG A 23 -8.28 9.49 -11.69
C ARG A 23 -8.17 9.29 -13.21
N ALA A 24 -8.96 10.06 -13.97
CA ALA A 24 -8.84 10.10 -15.42
C ALA A 24 -7.57 10.84 -15.88
N SER A 25 -7.03 10.44 -17.03
CA SER A 25 -5.84 11.05 -17.65
C SER A 25 -6.12 12.35 -18.42
N GLY A 26 -7.40 12.68 -18.66
CA GLY A 26 -7.81 13.92 -19.36
C GLY A 26 -7.64 15.20 -18.53
N GLU A 27 -7.86 16.36 -19.17
CA GLU A 27 -7.63 17.69 -18.57
C GLU A 27 -8.42 17.93 -17.27
N GLU A 28 -9.68 17.49 -17.23
CA GLU A 28 -10.53 17.67 -16.04
C GLU A 28 -10.13 16.78 -14.85
N LYS A 29 -9.28 15.76 -15.07
CA LYS A 29 -8.79 14.85 -14.02
C LYS A 29 -9.90 14.30 -13.11
N ALA A 30 -11.04 13.92 -13.73
CA ALA A 30 -12.19 13.38 -13.02
C ALA A 30 -11.76 12.25 -12.06
N THR A 31 -12.08 12.41 -10.77
CA THR A 31 -11.56 11.57 -9.69
C THR A 31 -12.70 10.87 -8.96
N VAL A 32 -12.52 9.57 -8.68
CA VAL A 32 -13.37 8.77 -7.79
C VAL A 32 -12.51 8.35 -6.60
N ARG A 33 -13.02 8.54 -5.39
CA ARG A 33 -12.32 8.15 -4.15
C ARG A 33 -13.21 7.25 -3.30
N TYR A 34 -12.70 6.06 -3.01
CA TYR A 34 -13.25 5.14 -2.02
C TYR A 34 -12.56 5.39 -0.68
N VAL A 35 -13.35 5.53 0.37
CA VAL A 35 -12.87 5.71 1.74
C VAL A 35 -13.64 4.76 2.64
N ARG A 36 -12.94 3.83 3.29
CA ARG A 36 -13.54 2.79 4.13
C ARG A 36 -14.67 2.04 3.42
N HIS A 37 -14.50 1.77 2.12
CA HIS A 37 -15.49 1.06 1.30
C HIS A 37 -14.88 -0.22 0.71
N SER A 38 -15.67 -1.29 0.64
CA SER A 38 -15.22 -2.52 -0.05
C SER A 38 -14.94 -2.20 -1.52
N LEU A 39 -13.80 -2.63 -2.04
CA LEU A 39 -13.47 -2.40 -3.45
C LEU A 39 -14.05 -3.56 -4.27
N GLU A 40 -15.27 -3.38 -4.77
CA GLU A 40 -15.95 -4.38 -5.58
C GLU A 40 -15.32 -4.45 -6.97
N ALA A 41 -14.82 -5.64 -7.35
CA ALA A 41 -14.04 -5.83 -8.58
C ALA A 41 -14.78 -5.35 -9.84
N GLU A 42 -16.09 -5.57 -9.93
CA GLU A 42 -16.90 -5.15 -11.08
C GLU A 42 -16.99 -3.62 -11.20
N GLU A 43 -17.13 -2.91 -10.08
CA GLU A 43 -17.25 -1.45 -10.05
C GLU A 43 -15.91 -0.79 -10.41
N ILE A 44 -14.82 -1.30 -9.81
CA ILE A 44 -13.48 -0.83 -10.10
C ILE A 44 -13.12 -1.09 -11.57
N ALA A 45 -13.44 -2.27 -12.11
CA ALA A 45 -13.23 -2.60 -13.52
C ALA A 45 -13.96 -1.63 -14.45
N LYS A 46 -15.19 -1.22 -14.13
CA LYS A 46 -15.94 -0.21 -14.91
C LYS A 46 -15.20 1.13 -14.93
N HIS A 47 -14.69 1.59 -13.78
CA HIS A 47 -13.92 2.83 -13.73
C HIS A 47 -12.61 2.75 -14.53
N ILE A 48 -11.89 1.63 -14.45
CA ILE A 48 -10.67 1.39 -15.22
C ILE A 48 -10.96 1.35 -16.72
N SER A 49 -12.00 0.62 -17.15
CA SER A 49 -12.43 0.60 -18.57
C SER A 49 -12.87 1.97 -19.08
N GLY A 50 -13.33 2.84 -18.18
CA GLY A 50 -13.67 4.24 -18.47
C GLY A 50 -12.45 5.18 -18.51
N GLY A 51 -11.23 4.65 -18.55
CA GLY A 51 -9.99 5.41 -18.69
C GLY A 51 -9.46 6.04 -17.40
N LYS A 52 -9.88 5.54 -16.22
CA LYS A 52 -9.31 5.97 -14.94
C LYS A 52 -8.18 5.06 -14.51
N GLU A 53 -7.15 5.65 -13.92
CA GLU A 53 -5.99 4.95 -13.38
C GLU A 53 -5.96 5.09 -11.86
N VAL A 54 -5.44 4.05 -11.17
CA VAL A 54 -5.29 4.06 -9.72
C VAL A 54 -4.11 4.95 -9.35
N THR A 55 -4.39 6.04 -8.63
CA THR A 55 -3.39 7.02 -8.19
C THR A 55 -3.01 6.88 -6.71
N LYS A 56 -3.87 6.23 -5.92
CA LYS A 56 -3.62 5.86 -4.52
C LYS A 56 -4.29 4.54 -4.23
N LEU A 57 -3.61 3.66 -3.50
CA LEU A 57 -4.15 2.39 -3.04
C LEU A 57 -3.70 2.13 -1.62
N ALA A 58 -4.65 1.86 -0.74
CA ALA A 58 -4.34 1.33 0.57
C ALA A 58 -4.03 -0.17 0.45
N LEU A 59 -2.95 -0.56 1.11
CA LEU A 59 -2.43 -1.90 1.11
C LEU A 59 -2.05 -2.28 2.53
N THR A 60 -2.13 -3.57 2.80
CA THR A 60 -1.55 -4.17 3.99
C THR A 60 -0.48 -5.18 3.58
N TRP A 61 0.64 -5.20 4.30
CA TRP A 61 1.75 -6.12 4.09
C TRP A 61 1.82 -7.15 5.22
N TYR A 62 1.69 -8.44 4.89
CA TYR A 62 1.62 -9.58 5.81
C TYR A 62 0.69 -9.40 7.03
N ASP A 63 -0.37 -8.60 6.90
CA ASP A 63 -1.24 -8.21 8.02
C ASP A 63 -0.50 -7.57 9.21
N ARG A 64 0.70 -7.01 8.95
CA ARG A 64 1.58 -6.35 9.94
C ARG A 64 1.65 -4.85 9.78
N ILE A 65 1.66 -4.36 8.55
CA ILE A 65 1.78 -2.93 8.26
C ILE A 65 0.72 -2.52 7.23
N SER A 66 -0.13 -1.57 7.60
CA SER A 66 -1.03 -0.89 6.66
C SER A 66 -0.43 0.43 6.21
N PHE A 67 -0.60 0.77 4.94
CA PHE A 67 -0.12 2.00 4.34
C PHE A 67 -0.92 2.37 3.09
N VAL A 68 -0.70 3.58 2.57
CA VAL A 68 -1.21 4.03 1.27
C VAL A 68 -0.03 4.25 0.35
N LEU A 69 0.00 3.51 -0.75
CA LEU A 69 0.90 3.75 -1.85
C LEU A 69 0.29 4.77 -2.81
N HIS A 70 1.07 5.76 -3.19
CA HIS A 70 0.73 6.72 -4.23
C HIS A 70 1.43 6.35 -5.54
N GLU A 71 0.88 6.81 -6.68
CA GLU A 71 1.45 6.63 -8.02
C GLU A 71 2.91 7.11 -8.18
N ASN A 72 3.33 8.08 -7.37
CA ASN A 72 4.69 8.64 -7.36
C ASN A 72 5.64 7.93 -6.38
N GLY A 73 5.25 6.76 -5.86
CA GLY A 73 6.03 5.99 -4.89
C GLY A 73 5.97 6.52 -3.45
N GLN A 74 5.20 7.58 -3.16
CA GLN A 74 5.02 8.02 -1.78
C GLN A 74 4.25 6.97 -0.96
N ILE A 75 4.79 6.66 0.22
CA ILE A 75 4.15 5.83 1.23
C ILE A 75 3.57 6.76 2.30
N LYS A 76 2.26 6.69 2.52
CA LYS A 76 1.55 7.51 3.52
C LYS A 76 0.74 6.66 4.48
N ARG A 77 0.38 7.24 5.63
CA ARG A 77 -0.44 6.57 6.67
C ARG A 77 0.12 5.19 7.07
N LEU A 78 1.45 5.11 7.22
CA LEU A 78 2.13 3.91 7.70
C LEU A 78 1.69 3.61 9.13
N GLN A 79 1.15 2.42 9.36
CA GLN A 79 0.62 1.99 10.66
C GLN A 79 0.99 0.53 10.93
N ALA A 80 1.56 0.27 12.10
CA ALA A 80 1.67 -1.08 12.63
C ALA A 80 0.27 -1.62 12.98
N LEU A 81 -0.01 -2.84 12.55
CA LEU A 81 -1.22 -3.58 12.90
C LEU A 81 -0.99 -4.41 14.16
N ASP A 82 -2.08 -4.89 14.73
CA ASP A 82 -2.07 -5.46 16.09
C ASP A 82 -1.17 -6.70 16.20
N LEU A 83 -1.07 -7.50 15.14
CA LEU A 83 -0.13 -8.64 15.07
C LEU A 83 1.33 -8.24 15.34
N LEU A 84 1.72 -7.03 14.95
CA LEU A 84 3.06 -6.49 15.18
C LEU A 84 3.17 -5.85 16.58
N LYS A 85 2.12 -5.16 17.03
CA LYS A 85 2.09 -4.52 18.37
C LYS A 85 2.15 -5.54 19.51
N GLU A 86 1.48 -6.68 19.35
CA GLU A 86 1.53 -7.79 20.32
C GLU A 86 2.95 -8.34 20.51
N GLN A 87 3.84 -8.19 19.51
CA GLN A 87 5.25 -8.57 19.64
C GLN A 87 6.06 -7.53 20.42
N ALA A 88 5.73 -6.24 20.27
CA ALA A 88 6.40 -5.13 20.94
C ALA A 88 6.09 -5.08 22.45
N ASP A 89 4.85 -5.35 22.85
CA ASP A 89 4.38 -5.26 24.25
C ASP A 89 5.04 -6.28 25.20
N SER A 90 5.86 -7.20 24.69
CA SER A 90 6.60 -8.18 25.49
C SER A 90 7.94 -7.69 26.02
N ASP A 91 8.46 -6.57 25.51
CA ASP A 91 9.73 -5.96 25.91
C ASP A 91 9.51 -4.79 26.90
N ALA A 92 10.39 -4.67 27.90
CA ALA A 92 10.19 -3.92 29.13
C ALA A 92 9.79 -2.44 28.98
N GLN A 93 8.89 -1.97 29.86
CA GLN A 93 8.29 -0.62 29.86
C GLN A 93 9.27 0.57 29.88
N ASP A 94 10.52 0.37 30.32
CA ASP A 94 11.49 1.47 30.44
C ASP A 94 12.14 1.87 29.09
N ASP A 95 12.09 1.00 28.07
CA ASP A 95 12.72 1.22 26.74
C ASP A 95 11.73 1.06 25.56
N ALA A 96 10.43 1.24 25.80
CA ALA A 96 9.36 0.99 24.82
C ALA A 96 9.57 1.69 23.46
N PHE A 97 10.12 2.92 23.46
CA PHE A 97 10.42 3.64 22.22
C PHE A 97 11.53 2.98 21.40
N ASP A 98 12.61 2.55 22.04
CA ASP A 98 13.73 1.91 21.35
C ASP A 98 13.32 0.55 20.79
N ALA A 99 12.49 -0.19 21.53
CA ALA A 99 11.87 -1.44 21.09
C ALA A 99 10.97 -1.21 19.86
N ASP A 100 10.03 -0.25 19.93
CA ASP A 100 9.14 0.10 18.82
C ASP A 100 9.92 0.55 17.58
N PHE A 101 10.96 1.35 17.77
CA PHE A 101 11.81 1.84 16.68
C PHE A 101 12.61 0.69 16.03
N ALA A 102 13.20 -0.19 16.83
CA ALA A 102 13.92 -1.36 16.34
C ALA A 102 12.98 -2.30 15.56
N LEU A 103 11.78 -2.54 16.07
CA LEU A 103 10.77 -3.36 15.43
C LEU A 103 10.31 -2.77 14.10
N MET A 104 9.88 -1.51 14.10
CA MET A 104 9.39 -0.82 12.89
C MET A 104 10.47 -0.68 11.82
N SER A 105 11.70 -0.31 12.19
CA SER A 105 12.81 -0.23 11.23
C SER A 105 13.17 -1.61 10.65
N GLY A 106 13.09 -2.66 11.46
CA GLY A 106 13.27 -4.05 11.03
C GLY A 106 12.22 -4.51 10.00
N GLU A 107 10.96 -4.11 10.17
CA GLU A 107 9.91 -4.41 9.20
C GLU A 107 10.00 -3.55 7.94
N LEU A 108 10.33 -2.26 8.06
CA LEU A 108 10.55 -1.38 6.92
C LEU A 108 11.67 -1.90 6.00
N LYS A 109 12.73 -2.48 6.57
CA LYS A 109 13.82 -3.10 5.81
C LYS A 109 13.34 -4.24 4.89
N LYS A 110 12.23 -4.90 5.22
CA LYS A 110 11.62 -5.97 4.43
C LYS A 110 10.50 -5.46 3.52
N LEU A 111 9.70 -4.50 4.01
CA LEU A 111 8.59 -3.90 3.29
C LEU A 111 9.07 -3.15 2.05
N LEU A 112 10.10 -2.31 2.17
CA LEU A 112 10.54 -1.45 1.07
C LEU A 112 11.00 -2.25 -0.16
N PRO A 113 11.86 -3.29 -0.05
CA PRO A 113 12.16 -4.18 -1.17
C PRO A 113 10.91 -4.85 -1.76
N ALA A 114 9.99 -5.32 -0.91
CA ALA A 114 8.76 -5.95 -1.39
C ALA A 114 7.88 -5.00 -2.21
N ILE A 115 7.79 -3.71 -1.82
CA ILE A 115 7.09 -2.68 -2.60
C ILE A 115 7.77 -2.46 -3.95
N VAL A 116 9.09 -2.34 -3.95
CA VAL A 116 9.89 -2.16 -5.17
C VAL A 116 9.69 -3.33 -6.12
N ASP A 117 9.80 -4.56 -5.63
CA ASP A 117 9.61 -5.77 -6.43
C ASP A 117 8.18 -5.85 -6.99
N ALA A 118 7.18 -5.53 -6.18
CA ALA A 118 5.78 -5.47 -6.62
C ALA A 118 5.56 -4.45 -7.75
N LEU A 119 6.29 -3.33 -7.73
CA LEU A 119 6.24 -2.30 -8.75
C LEU A 119 7.04 -2.64 -10.02
N GLY A 120 7.70 -3.80 -10.07
CA GLY A 120 8.49 -4.26 -11.21
C GLY A 120 10.00 -4.00 -11.09
N GLY A 121 10.50 -3.68 -9.90
CA GLY A 121 11.91 -3.44 -9.61
C GLY A 121 12.36 -1.98 -9.75
N GLU A 122 13.63 -1.70 -9.41
CA GLU A 122 14.21 -0.37 -9.54
C GLU A 122 14.73 -0.13 -10.97
N THR A 123 14.33 0.98 -11.57
CA THR A 123 14.98 1.48 -12.78
C THR A 123 16.31 2.11 -12.38
N LEU A 124 17.42 1.43 -12.66
CA LEU A 124 18.74 2.01 -12.48
C LEU A 124 18.90 3.22 -13.42
N PRO A 125 19.42 4.36 -12.94
CA PRO A 125 19.70 5.49 -13.82
C PRO A 125 20.69 5.05 -14.91
N ALA A 126 20.43 5.45 -16.15
CA ALA A 126 21.39 5.29 -17.23
C ALA A 126 22.66 6.08 -16.86
N VAL A 127 23.79 5.36 -16.77
CA VAL A 127 25.11 5.89 -16.41
C VAL A 127 25.62 6.85 -17.48
#